data_AF-A0A1V9RDV6-F1
#
_entry.id   AF-A0A1V9RDV6-F1
#
_cell.length_a   1.000
_cell.length_b   1.000
_cell.length_c   1.000
_cell.angle_alpha   90.00
_cell.angle_beta   90.00
_cell.angle_gamma   90.00
#
_symmetry.space_group_name_H-M   'P 1'
#
loop_
_entity.id
_entity.type
_entity.pdbx_description
1 polymer ?
#
loop_
_entity_poly.entity_id
_entity_poly.type
_entity_poly.pdbx_seq_one_letter_code
_entity_poly.pdbx_strand_id
1 'polypeptide(L)' 'MYNKFFGKNVEIIDIDNRKWIGYVVGIESPADSDDDQWWLDVEVPDPGFETGLAISQREIKHIKII' A
#
# COMPACT_ATOMS: atom_id res chain seq x y z
N MET A 1 8.62 3.17 -9.72
CA MET A 1 9.39 2.87 -8.48
C MET A 1 8.62 1.95 -7.52
N TYR A 2 7.28 1.94 -7.57
CA TYR A 2 6.39 1.14 -6.72
C TYR A 2 6.40 -0.37 -7.01
N ASN A 3 6.73 -0.79 -8.25
CA ASN A 3 6.84 -2.22 -8.62
C ASN A 3 7.75 -3.07 -7.71
N LYS A 4 8.72 -2.45 -7.01
CA LYS A 4 9.63 -3.15 -6.09
C LYS A 4 8.92 -3.70 -4.84
N PHE A 5 7.72 -3.19 -4.54
CA PHE A 5 6.94 -3.59 -3.37
C PHE A 5 6.06 -4.82 -3.63
N PHE A 6 5.72 -5.10 -4.90
CA PHE A 6 4.88 -6.24 -5.24
C PHE A 6 5.50 -7.56 -4.74
N GLY A 7 4.68 -8.38 -4.07
CA GLY A 7 5.11 -9.64 -3.49
C GLY A 7 6.10 -9.49 -2.33
N LYS A 8 6.04 -8.38 -1.59
CA LYS A 8 6.87 -8.12 -0.41
C LYS A 8 6.01 -7.81 0.81
N ASN A 9 6.53 -8.16 1.98
CA ASN A 9 6.04 -7.58 3.23
C ASN A 9 6.56 -6.15 3.34
N VAL A 10 5.68 -5.25 3.75
CA VAL A 10 5.99 -3.83 3.90
C VAL A 10 5.49 -3.32 5.24
N GLU A 11 6.20 -2.32 5.74
CA GLU A 11 5.73 -1.42 6.78
C GLU A 11 5.40 -0.07 6.13
N ILE A 12 4.17 0.40 6.33
CA ILE A 12 3.66 1.68 5.81
C ILE A 12 3.24 2.57 6.98
N ILE A 13 3.63 3.84 6.92
CA ILE A 13 3.07 4.91 7.75
C ILE A 13 2.26 5.81 6.84
N ASP A 14 0.96 5.92 7.09
CA ASP A 14 0.06 6.74 6.30
C ASP A 14 0.06 8.22 6.73
N ILE A 15 -0.69 9.04 6.01
CA ILE A 15 -0.86 10.46 6.30
C ILE A 15 -1.50 10.76 7.66
N ASP A 16 -2.23 9.82 8.26
CA ASP A 16 -2.80 9.96 9.60
C ASP A 16 -1.85 9.43 10.70
N ASN A 17 -0.64 9.03 10.34
CA ASN A 17 0.37 8.39 11.18
C ASN A 17 -0.06 7.01 11.72
N ARG A 18 -1.02 6.35 11.08
CA ARG A 18 -1.31 4.95 11.37
C ARG A 18 -0.28 4.07 10.68
N LYS A 19 0.13 3.04 11.42
CA LYS A 19 1.11 2.06 10.98
C LYS A 19 0.39 0.83 10.45
N TRP A 20 0.79 0.40 9.26
CA TRP A 20 0.31 -0.81 8.61
C TRP A 20 1.48 -1.75 8.35
N ILE A 21 1.27 -3.04 8.63
CA ILE A 21 2.22 -4.09 8.28
C ILE A 21 1.42 -5.13 7.49
N GLY A 22 1.88 -5.45 6.29
CA GLY A 22 1.16 -6.39 5.44
C GLY A 22 1.94 -6.80 4.20
N TYR A 23 1.33 -7.71 3.43
CA TYR A 23 1.89 -8.27 2.21
C TYR A 23 1.25 -7.61 0.99
N VAL A 24 2.08 -7.08 0.07
CA VAL A 24 1.58 -6.42 -1.14
C VAL A 24 1.17 -7.45 -2.18
N VAL A 25 -0.13 -7.52 -2.47
CA VAL A 25 -0.74 -8.46 -3.41
C VAL A 25 -1.15 -7.83 -4.74
N GLY A 26 -1.24 -6.50 -4.80
CA GLY A 26 -1.64 -5.76 -5.99
C GLY A 26 -0.87 -4.46 -6.14
N ILE A 27 -0.64 -4.06 -7.38
CA ILE A 27 -0.10 -2.74 -7.75
C ILE A 27 -0.88 -2.20 -8.93
N GLU A 28 -1.11 -0.88 -8.92
CA GLU A 28 -1.71 -0.15 -10.04
C GLU A 28 -0.74 0.94 -10.52
N SER A 29 -0.65 1.14 -11.84
CA SER A 29 0.19 2.19 -12.39
C SER A 29 -0.55 3.52 -12.47
N PRO A 30 0.16 4.67 -12.45
CA PRO A 30 -0.46 5.97 -12.69
C PRO A 30 -1.23 6.05 -14.03
N ALA A 31 -0.81 5.26 -15.04
CA ALA A 31 -1.46 5.26 -16.35
C ALA A 31 -2.75 4.43 -16.36
N ASP A 32 -2.93 3.55 -15.38
CA ASP A 32 -4.12 2.70 -15.23
C ASP A 32 -5.13 3.30 -14.23
N SER A 33 -4.68 4.24 -13.38
CA SER A 33 -5.49 4.92 -12.36
C SER A 33 -6.17 6.20 -12.89
N ASP A 34 -7.39 6.48 -12.40
CA ASP A 34 -8.13 7.71 -12.74
C ASP A 34 -7.53 9.01 -12.17
N ASP A 35 -6.59 8.90 -11.22
CA ASP A 35 -6.05 10.03 -10.45
C ASP A 35 -4.55 10.29 -10.63
N ASP A 36 -3.95 9.66 -11.64
CA ASP A 36 -2.52 9.69 -11.96
C ASP A 36 -1.61 9.23 -10.79
N GLN A 37 -2.12 8.38 -9.89
CA GLN A 37 -1.37 7.83 -8.76
C GLN A 37 -1.10 6.34 -8.92
N TRP A 38 0.02 5.86 -8.40
CA TRP A 38 0.15 4.42 -8.17
C TRP A 38 -0.54 4.04 -6.87
N TRP A 39 -1.12 2.84 -6.87
CA TRP A 39 -1.81 2.25 -5.73
C TRP A 39 -1.19 0.90 -5.35
N LEU A 40 -1.33 0.53 -4.08
CA LEU A 40 -0.96 -0.78 -3.55
C LEU A 40 -2.18 -1.42 -2.89
N ASP A 41 -2.41 -2.70 -3.19
CA ASP A 41 -3.28 -3.55 -2.39
C ASP A 41 -2.43 -4.36 -1.43
N VAL A 42 -2.69 -4.20 -0.14
CA VAL A 42 -1.90 -4.78 0.95
C VAL A 42 -2.79 -5.64 1.83
N GLU A 43 -2.51 -6.94 1.91
CA GLU A 43 -3.12 -7.82 2.89
C GLU A 43 -2.57 -7.50 4.28
N VAL A 44 -3.42 -6.93 5.14
CA VAL A 44 -3.08 -6.58 6.52
C VAL A 44 -3.83 -7.51 7.48
N PRO A 45 -3.16 -8.14 8.46
CA PRO A 45 -3.82 -9.00 9.45
C PRO A 45 -4.43 -8.16 10.58
N ASP A 46 -5.25 -7.17 10.24
CA ASP A 46 -5.98 -6.32 11.20
C ASP A 46 -7.45 -6.77 11.24
N PRO A 47 -8.00 -7.18 12.41
CA PRO A 47 -9.37 -7.67 12.52
C PRO A 47 -10.46 -6.66 12.10
N GLY A 48 -10.13 -5.39 11.86
CA GLY A 48 -11.05 -4.40 11.28
C GLY A 48 -10.98 -4.24 9.76
N PHE A 49 -10.07 -4.93 9.06
CA PHE A 49 -9.80 -4.77 7.63
C PHE A 49 -9.91 -6.12 6.90
N GLU A 50 -11.14 -6.66 6.81
CA GLU A 50 -11.42 -7.95 6.16
C GLU A 50 -11.00 -8.02 4.68
N THR A 51 -10.89 -6.88 4.00
CA THR A 51 -10.57 -6.78 2.57
C THR A 51 -9.14 -6.32 2.28
N GLY A 52 -8.29 -6.15 3.30
CA GLY A 52 -6.96 -5.54 3.15
C GLY A 52 -6.99 -4.01 3.05
N LEU A 53 -5.82 -3.41 2.81
CA LEU A 53 -5.59 -1.98 2.67
C LEU A 53 -5.26 -1.65 1.22
N ALA A 54 -6.16 -0.91 0.55
CA ALA A 54 -5.84 -0.21 -0.69
C ALA A 54 -5.32 1.18 -0.33
N ILE A 55 -4.12 1.55 -0.81
CA ILE A 55 -3.48 2.82 -0.45
C ILE A 55 -2.72 3.44 -1.62
N SER A 56 -2.98 4.73 -1.85
CA SER A 56 -2.37 5.51 -2.93
C SER A 56 -1.02 6.10 -2.53
N GLN A 57 -0.25 6.52 -3.54
CA GLN A 57 0.99 7.27 -3.36
C GLN A 57 0.86 8.45 -2.38
N ARG A 58 -0.21 9.25 -2.49
CA ARG A 58 -0.38 10.47 -1.67
C ARG A 58 -0.73 10.18 -0.22
N GLU A 59 -1.27 9.01 0.06
CA GLU A 59 -1.64 8.58 1.41
C GLU A 59 -0.45 8.00 2.19
N ILE A 60 0.68 7.77 1.53
CA ILE A 60 1.88 7.18 2.15
C ILE A 60 2.86 8.28 2.56
N LYS A 61 3.10 8.42 3.87
CA LYS A 61 4.22 9.23 4.39
C LYS A 61 5.54 8.45 4.32
N HIS A 62 5.51 7.16 4.64
CA HIS A 62 6.69 6.30 4.63
C HIS A 62 6.33 4.87 4.26
N ILE A 63 7.19 4.21 3.49
CA ILE A 63 7.07 2.80 3.17
C ILE A 63 8.46 2.15 3.10
N LYS A 64 8.60 0.96 3.70
CA LYS A 64 9.82 0.14 3.60
C LYS A 64 9.48 -1.34 3.49
N ILE A 65 10.33 -2.08 2.79
CA ILE A 65 10.27 -3.55 2.72
C ILE A 65 10.88 -4.12 4.00
N ILE A 66 10.25 -5.14 4.58
CA ILE A 66 10.69 -5.84 5.80
C ILE A 66 10.83 -7.34 5.60
#